data_AF-X0YTH8-F1
#
_entry.id   AF-X0YTH8-F1
#
_cell.length_a   1.000
_cell.length_b   1.000
_cell.length_c   1.000
_cell.angle_alpha   90.00
_cell.angle_beta   90.00
_cell.angle_gamma   90.00
#
_symmetry.space_group_name_H-M   'P 1'
#
loop_
_entity.id
_entity.type
_entity.pdbx_description
1 polymer ?
#
loop_
_entity_poly.entity_id
_entity_poly.type
_entity_poly.pdbx_seq_one_letter_code
_entity_poly.pdbx_strand_id
1 'polypeptide(L)'
;ITAKFVLNARLKLAAADPEQSLRTVKEIWIYKKNNQPLNTKNSGCIFKNPRGVSAGALIDRAGLKGLQIGGATVSEKHANFIIAEKGCKSRDVMRLINAIKQRVKEQFGIELELEIEIWD
;
A
#
# COMPACT_ATOMS: atom_id res chain seq x y z
N ILE A 1 22.46 -19.55 8.72
CA ILE A 1 21.69 -18.28 8.82
C ILE A 1 21.36 -18.06 10.29
N THR A 2 22.01 -17.09 10.94
CA THR A 2 21.66 -16.63 12.31
C THR A 2 20.84 -15.35 12.19
N ALA A 3 19.63 -15.48 11.64
CA ALA A 3 18.70 -14.37 11.59
C ALA A 3 18.22 -14.04 13.01
N LYS A 4 18.15 -12.75 13.35
CA LYS A 4 17.58 -12.31 14.63
C LYS A 4 16.06 -12.35 14.53
N PHE A 5 15.41 -12.98 15.50
CA PHE A 5 13.95 -13.05 15.60
C PHE A 5 13.45 -12.14 16.71
N VAL A 6 12.39 -11.38 16.44
CA VAL A 6 11.71 -10.58 17.47
C VAL A 6 10.84 -11.52 18.29
N LEU A 7 11.16 -11.68 19.58
CA LEU A 7 10.40 -12.55 20.50
C LEU A 7 9.32 -11.78 21.28
N ASN A 8 9.56 -10.50 21.59
CA ASN A 8 8.61 -9.62 22.25
C ASN A 8 8.96 -8.15 22.01
N ALA A 9 8.00 -7.27 22.28
CA ALA A 9 8.19 -5.83 22.31
C ALA A 9 7.51 -5.26 23.57
N ARG A 10 8.20 -4.36 24.28
CA ARG A 10 7.62 -3.57 25.37
C ARG A 10 7.45 -2.14 24.90
N LEU A 11 6.20 -1.68 24.87
CA LEU A 11 5.84 -0.32 24.48
C LEU A 11 5.62 0.52 25.74
N LYS A 12 6.22 1.71 25.82
CA LYS A 12 5.93 2.68 26.87
C LYS A 12 4.88 3.65 26.34
N LEU A 13 3.73 3.72 27.03
CA LEU A 13 2.62 4.59 26.67
C LEU A 13 2.47 5.72 27.70
N ALA A 14 1.70 6.75 27.35
CA ALA A 14 1.27 7.79 28.26
C ALA A 14 -0.17 7.51 28.74
N ALA A 15 -0.47 7.90 29.98
CA ALA A 15 -1.85 7.87 30.46
C ALA A 15 -2.70 8.85 29.63
N ALA A 16 -3.90 8.41 29.26
CA ALA A 16 -4.84 9.19 28.47
C ALA A 16 -6.28 8.88 28.91
N ASP A 17 -7.20 9.78 28.60
CA ASP A 17 -8.63 9.54 28.81
C ASP A 17 -9.10 8.33 27.96
N PRO A 18 -9.74 7.30 28.57
CA PRO A 18 -10.22 6.13 27.85
C PRO A 18 -11.22 6.48 26.74
N GLU A 19 -12.11 7.46 26.96
CA GLU A 19 -13.11 7.83 25.96
C GLU A 19 -12.47 8.55 24.76
N GLN A 20 -11.54 9.47 25.01
CA GLN A 20 -10.77 10.15 23.96
C GLN A 20 -9.94 9.15 23.14
N SER A 21 -9.32 8.18 23.80
CA SER A 21 -8.53 7.13 23.14
C SER A 21 -9.42 6.28 22.22
N LEU A 22 -10.60 5.86 22.71
CA LEU A 22 -11.55 5.09 21.91
C LEU A 22 -12.11 5.90 20.72
N ARG A 23 -12.38 7.19 20.91
CA ARG A 23 -12.77 8.10 19.83
C ARG A 23 -11.73 8.15 18.73
N THR A 24 -10.46 8.36 19.11
CA THR A 24 -9.34 8.41 18.16
C THR A 24 -9.19 7.11 17.36
N VAL A 25 -9.31 5.95 18.03
CA VAL A 25 -9.26 4.64 17.36
C VAL A 25 -10.40 4.50 16.35
N LYS A 26 -11.63 4.90 16.71
CA LYS A 26 -12.79 4.85 15.82
C LYS A 26 -12.61 5.76 14.60
N GLU A 27 -12.13 6.98 14.79
CA GLU A 27 -11.87 7.92 13.70
C GLU A 27 -10.85 7.37 12.71
N ILE A 28 -9.71 6.85 13.19
CA ILE A 28 -8.69 6.22 12.35
C ILE A 28 -9.28 5.02 11.59
N TRP A 29 -10.07 4.18 12.26
CA TRP A 29 -10.68 3.01 11.64
C TRP A 29 -11.67 3.41 10.54
N ILE A 30 -12.56 4.38 10.79
CA ILE A 30 -13.52 4.89 9.80
C ILE A 30 -12.77 5.49 8.62
N TYR A 31 -11.75 6.31 8.87
CA TYR A 31 -10.93 6.90 7.82
C TYR A 31 -10.28 5.83 6.93
N LYS A 32 -9.62 4.83 7.53
CA LYS A 32 -9.01 3.73 6.77
C LYS A 32 -10.07 2.91 6.03
N LYS A 33 -11.19 2.60 6.67
CA LYS A 33 -12.29 1.87 6.05
C LYS A 33 -12.86 2.61 4.85
N ASN A 34 -12.89 3.94 4.85
CA ASN A 34 -13.42 4.73 3.74
C ASN A 34 -12.38 4.96 2.63
N ASN A 35 -11.09 4.96 2.94
CA ASN A 35 -10.04 5.33 1.98
C ASN A 35 -9.15 4.16 1.53
N GLN A 36 -9.23 2.99 2.15
CA GLN A 36 -8.37 1.84 1.83
C GLN A 36 -9.18 0.58 1.55
N PRO A 37 -8.68 -0.33 0.69
CA PRO A 37 -9.36 -1.58 0.34
C PRO A 37 -9.14 -2.67 1.42
N LEU A 38 -9.51 -2.38 2.68
CA LEU A 38 -9.18 -3.22 3.86
C LEU A 38 -9.73 -4.66 3.81
N ASN A 39 -10.82 -4.92 3.07
CA ASN A 39 -11.46 -6.23 2.98
C ASN A 39 -11.01 -7.03 1.74
N THR A 40 -9.86 -6.68 1.16
CA THR A 40 -9.31 -7.33 -0.05
C THR A 40 -7.96 -7.97 0.26
N LYS A 41 -7.49 -8.87 -0.61
CA LYS A 41 -6.15 -9.42 -0.52
C LYS A 41 -5.16 -8.40 -1.09
N ASN A 42 -4.40 -7.74 -0.24
CA ASN A 42 -3.38 -6.75 -0.61
C ASN A 42 -2.24 -6.73 0.42
N SER A 43 -1.11 -6.12 0.08
CA SER A 43 0.07 -5.98 0.95
C SER A 43 0.25 -4.56 1.49
N GLY A 44 -0.81 -3.74 1.53
CA GLY A 44 -0.71 -2.33 1.88
C GLY A 44 -0.24 -1.46 0.71
N CYS A 45 0.41 -0.34 1.05
CA CYS A 45 1.03 0.54 0.05
C CYS A 45 2.19 -0.19 -0.64
N ILE A 46 2.20 -0.16 -1.97
CA ILE A 46 3.24 -0.82 -2.77
C ILE A 46 4.50 0.05 -2.85
N PHE A 47 4.33 1.36 -2.96
CA PHE A 47 5.42 2.31 -3.13
C PHE A 47 5.54 3.29 -1.96
N LYS A 48 6.77 3.69 -1.66
CA LYS A 48 7.09 4.83 -0.81
C LYS A 48 6.58 6.11 -1.44
N ASN A 49 6.21 7.08 -0.61
CA ASN A 49 5.91 8.43 -1.10
C ASN A 49 7.21 9.17 -1.46
N PRO A 50 7.38 9.61 -2.72
CA PRO A 50 8.48 10.50 -3.09
C PRO A 50 8.44 11.80 -2.27
N ARG A 51 9.59 12.49 -2.13
CA ARG A 51 9.66 13.70 -1.31
C ARG A 51 8.60 14.73 -1.73
N GLY A 52 7.70 15.05 -0.81
CA GLY A 52 6.64 16.05 -1.01
C GLY A 52 5.46 15.60 -1.88
N VAL A 53 5.42 14.36 -2.36
CA VAL A 53 4.36 13.88 -3.25
C VAL A 53 3.85 12.50 -2.83
N SER A 54 2.54 12.28 -2.90
CA SER A 54 1.94 10.97 -2.67
C SER A 54 2.13 10.05 -3.88
N ALA A 55 2.68 8.85 -3.67
CA ALA A 55 2.75 7.83 -4.71
C ALA A 55 1.35 7.46 -5.22
N GLY A 56 0.37 7.33 -4.33
CA GLY A 56 -1.01 7.09 -4.71
C GLY A 56 -1.56 8.19 -5.61
N ALA A 57 -1.27 9.46 -5.34
CA ALA A 57 -1.71 10.57 -6.18
C ALA A 57 -1.05 10.55 -7.57
N LEU A 58 0.23 10.17 -7.66
CA LEU A 58 0.92 10.02 -8.94
C LEU A 58 0.31 8.89 -9.77
N ILE A 59 0.06 7.74 -9.16
CA ILE A 59 -0.51 6.57 -9.84
C ILE A 59 -1.95 6.88 -10.30
N ASP A 60 -2.73 7.57 -9.48
CA ASP A 60 -4.09 8.02 -9.82
C ASP A 60 -4.08 9.02 -10.99
N ARG A 61 -3.21 10.04 -10.93
CA ARG A 61 -3.04 11.02 -12.03
C ARG A 61 -2.52 10.39 -13.32
N ALA A 62 -1.78 9.27 -13.22
CA ALA A 62 -1.38 8.49 -14.38
C ALA A 62 -2.54 7.67 -15.01
N GLY A 63 -3.73 7.73 -14.42
CA GLY A 63 -4.91 7.01 -14.89
C GLY A 63 -4.81 5.50 -14.70
N LEU A 64 -4.09 5.06 -13.66
CA LEU A 64 -3.76 3.63 -13.47
C LEU A 64 -4.69 2.89 -12.52
N LYS A 65 -5.64 3.56 -11.86
CA LYS A 65 -6.69 2.88 -11.10
C LYS A 65 -7.45 1.91 -12.02
N GLY A 66 -7.73 0.71 -11.51
CA GLY A 66 -8.38 -0.34 -12.29
C GLY A 66 -7.47 -1.06 -13.29
N LEU A 67 -6.23 -0.60 -13.51
CA LEU A 67 -5.29 -1.32 -14.38
C LEU A 67 -5.08 -2.73 -13.84
N GLN A 68 -5.32 -3.72 -14.69
CA GLN A 68 -5.23 -5.13 -14.35
C GLN A 68 -4.22 -5.85 -15.25
N ILE A 69 -3.37 -6.67 -14.64
CA ILE A 69 -2.49 -7.62 -15.32
C ILE A 69 -2.64 -8.97 -14.65
N GLY A 70 -3.12 -9.97 -15.39
CA GLY A 70 -3.41 -11.30 -14.82
C GLY A 70 -4.42 -11.19 -13.67
N GLY A 71 -4.08 -11.76 -12.50
CA GLY A 71 -4.90 -11.62 -11.29
C GLY A 71 -4.60 -10.41 -10.41
N ALA A 72 -3.72 -9.49 -10.81
CA ALA A 72 -3.37 -8.31 -10.02
C ALA A 72 -4.03 -7.06 -10.60
N THR A 73 -4.65 -6.23 -9.74
CA THR A 73 -5.36 -5.02 -10.14
C THR A 73 -4.99 -3.84 -9.25
N VAL A 74 -4.79 -2.65 -9.82
CA VAL A 74 -4.65 -1.41 -9.04
C VAL A 74 -5.99 -1.06 -8.43
N SER A 75 -6.03 -0.87 -7.11
CA SER A 75 -7.28 -0.56 -6.41
C SER A 75 -7.90 0.76 -6.89
N GLU A 76 -9.17 0.70 -7.29
CA GLU A 76 -10.00 1.87 -7.58
C GLU A 76 -10.09 2.84 -6.39
N LYS A 77 -10.04 2.28 -5.18
CA LYS A 77 -10.21 3.03 -3.94
C LYS A 77 -8.94 3.77 -3.55
N HIS A 78 -7.79 3.13 -3.72
CA HIS A 78 -6.49 3.71 -3.37
C HIS A 78 -5.41 3.24 -4.34
N ALA A 79 -4.95 4.12 -5.22
CA ALA A 79 -4.07 3.74 -6.34
C ALA A 79 -2.70 3.16 -5.92
N ASN A 80 -2.22 3.45 -4.71
CA ASN A 80 -0.99 2.82 -4.17
C ASN A 80 -1.20 1.39 -3.64
N PHE A 81 -2.37 0.78 -3.82
CA PHE A 81 -2.66 -0.59 -3.39
C PHE A 81 -2.89 -1.46 -4.61
N ILE A 82 -2.30 -2.65 -4.60
CA ILE A 82 -2.60 -3.72 -5.56
C ILE A 82 -3.47 -4.76 -4.87
N ILE A 83 -4.59 -5.09 -5.50
CA ILE A 83 -5.51 -6.15 -5.10
C ILE A 83 -5.12 -7.43 -5.86
N ALA A 84 -4.97 -8.52 -5.11
CA ALA A 84 -4.74 -9.85 -5.64
C ALA A 84 -6.07 -10.61 -5.73
N GLU A 85 -6.58 -10.75 -6.94
CA GLU A 85 -7.79 -11.51 -7.23
C GLU A 85 -7.59 -13.03 -7.04
N LYS A 86 -8.69 -13.78 -7.08
CA LYS A 86 -8.64 -15.25 -6.97
C LYS A 86 -7.76 -15.83 -8.08
N GLY A 87 -6.70 -16.55 -7.70
CA GLY A 87 -5.76 -17.16 -8.64
C GLY A 87 -4.59 -16.25 -9.08
N CYS A 88 -4.49 -15.04 -8.54
CA CYS A 88 -3.37 -14.13 -8.77
C CYS A 88 -2.03 -14.79 -8.43
N LYS A 89 -1.05 -14.67 -9.33
CA LYS A 89 0.32 -15.15 -9.13
C LYS A 89 1.25 -13.99 -8.76
N SER A 90 2.35 -14.27 -8.07
CA SER A 90 3.38 -13.25 -7.75
C SER A 90 3.88 -12.53 -9.02
N ARG A 91 4.08 -13.27 -10.12
CA ARG A 91 4.47 -12.69 -11.42
C ARG A 91 3.50 -11.64 -11.96
N ASP A 92 2.21 -11.76 -11.64
CA ASP A 92 1.18 -10.82 -12.10
C ASP A 92 1.33 -9.49 -11.36
N VAL A 93 1.52 -9.57 -10.03
CA VAL A 93 1.83 -8.41 -9.18
C VAL A 93 3.13 -7.74 -9.63
N MET A 94 4.19 -8.51 -9.89
CA MET A 94 5.48 -7.97 -10.35
C MET A 94 5.38 -7.26 -11.70
N ARG A 95 4.61 -7.81 -12.65
CA ARG A 95 4.35 -7.16 -13.94
C ARG A 95 3.56 -5.86 -13.76
N LEU A 96 2.57 -5.86 -12.87
CA LEU A 96 1.79 -4.67 -12.57
C LEU A 96 2.63 -3.58 -11.90
N ILE A 97 3.49 -3.95 -10.95
CA ILE A 97 4.46 -3.04 -10.32
C ILE A 97 5.34 -2.37 -11.38
N ASN A 98 5.90 -3.14 -12.31
CA ASN A 98 6.76 -2.61 -13.35
C ASN A 98 6.01 -1.66 -14.30
N ALA A 99 4.78 -2.01 -14.68
CA ALA A 99 3.93 -1.15 -15.50
C ALA A 99 3.62 0.19 -14.80
N ILE A 100 3.34 0.15 -13.49
CA ILE A 100 3.11 1.36 -12.70
C ILE A 100 4.38 2.24 -12.65
N LYS A 101 5.53 1.65 -12.31
CA LYS A 101 6.81 2.38 -12.27
C LYS A 101 7.12 3.05 -13.60
N GLN A 102 6.97 2.30 -14.69
CA GLN A 102 7.23 2.80 -16.03
C GLN A 102 6.33 3.99 -16.37
N ARG A 103 5.01 3.86 -16.18
CA ARG A 103 4.08 4.92 -16.55
C ARG A 103 4.25 6.19 -15.69
N VAL A 104 4.50 6.03 -14.39
CA VAL A 104 4.77 7.17 -13.50
C VAL A 104 6.07 7.87 -13.88
N LYS A 105 7.13 7.12 -14.23
CA LYS A 105 8.39 7.69 -14.72
C LYS A 105 8.21 8.42 -16.05
N GLU A 106 7.50 7.84 -17.00
CA GLU A 106 7.24 8.45 -18.31
C GLU A 106 6.45 9.76 -18.21
N GLN A 107 5.44 9.82 -17.34
CA GLN A 107 4.56 10.98 -17.26
C GLN A 107 5.08 12.09 -16.33
N PHE A 108 5.76 11.73 -15.25
CA PHE A 108 6.16 12.70 -14.21
C PHE A 108 7.67 12.81 -14.02
N GLY A 109 8.47 11.97 -14.69
CA GLY A 109 9.93 11.91 -14.48
C GLY A 109 10.33 11.39 -13.10
N ILE A 110 9.40 10.78 -12.35
CA ILE A 110 9.62 10.32 -10.98
C ILE A 110 9.77 8.79 -10.96
N GLU A 111 10.84 8.31 -10.33
CA GLU A 111 11.01 6.88 -10.07
C GLU A 111 10.39 6.49 -8.73
N LEU A 112 9.46 5.54 -8.75
CA LEU A 112 8.84 5.00 -7.54
C LEU A 112 9.70 3.90 -6.92
N GLU A 113 10.00 4.05 -5.63
CA GLU A 113 10.67 3.04 -4.81
C GLU A 113 9.63 2.14 -4.12
N LEU A 114 9.91 0.84 -4.03
CA LEU A 114 9.04 -0.10 -3.33
C LEU A 114 9.09 0.12 -1.82
N GLU A 115 7.92 0.06 -1.18
CA GLU A 115 7.77 -0.04 0.28
C GLU A 115 7.82 -1.51 0.73
N ILE A 116 7.30 -2.41 -0.11
CA ILE A 116 7.29 -3.85 0.17
C ILE A 116 8.65 -4.48 -0.11
N GLU A 117 8.93 -5.55 0.62
CA GLU A 117 10.07 -6.43 0.35
C GLU A 117 9.63 -7.59 -0.54
N ILE A 118 10.44 -7.92 -1.54
CA ILE A 118 10.22 -9.06 -2.43
C ILE A 118 11.20 -10.14 -2.06
N TRP A 119 10.68 -11.33 -1.74
CA TRP A 119 11.47 -12.50 -1.37
C TRP A 119 11.45 -13.48 -2.54
N ASP A 120 12.64 -13.88 -3.00
CA ASP A 120 12.84 -14.88 -4.06
C ASP A 120 13.06 -16.29 -3.49
#